data_AF-A0A1G1XSL0-F1
#
_entry.id   AF-A0A1G1XSL0-F1
#
_cell.length_a   1.000
_cell.length_b   1.000
_cell.length_c   1.000
_cell.angle_alpha   90.00
_cell.angle_beta   90.00
_cell.angle_gamma   90.00
#
_symmetry.space_group_name_H-M   'P 1'
#
loop_
_entity.id
_entity.type
_entity.pdbx_description
1 polymer ?
#
loop_
_entity_poly.entity_id
_entity_poly.type
_entity_poly.pdbx_seq_one_letter_code
_entity_poly.pdbx_strand_id
1 'polypeptide(L)' 'MKKCKKCGAPLEGFLYKTIGKLMGIKPSEQDPETCNKCAETKTEEKAEVKAEEPVVPAAETKPELSSEEKVEENKL' A
#
# COMPACT_ATOMS: atom_id res chain seq x y z
N MET A 1 -9.53 16.88 5.90
CA MET A 1 -10.14 16.96 4.56
C MET A 1 -9.06 16.68 3.53
N LYS A 2 -9.24 15.74 2.59
CA LYS A 2 -8.29 15.55 1.49
C LYS A 2 -8.53 16.57 0.37
N LYS A 3 -7.43 17.13 -0.15
CA LYS A 3 -7.39 18.04 -1.30
C LYS A 3 -6.18 17.73 -2.16
N CYS A 4 -6.27 18.00 -3.46
CA CYS A 4 -5.18 17.79 -4.40
C CYS A 4 -3.96 18.66 -4.01
N LYS A 5 -2.79 18.05 -3.87
CA LYS A 5 -1.52 18.75 -3.55
C LYS A 5 -1.12 19.81 -4.57
N LYS A 6 -1.44 19.62 -5.86
CA LYS A 6 -1.09 20.55 -6.96
C LYS A 6 -2.03 21.76 -7.08
N CYS A 7 -3.35 21.55 -7.06
CA CYS A 7 -4.34 22.61 -7.37
C CYS A 7 -5.29 22.95 -6.21
N GLY A 8 -5.17 22.29 -5.05
CA GLY A 8 -6.02 22.54 -3.88
C GLY A 8 -7.47 22.06 -3.97
N ALA A 9 -7.90 21.48 -5.10
CA ALA A 9 -9.26 20.99 -5.29
C ALA A 9 -9.65 19.93 -4.25
N PRO A 10 -10.89 19.93 -3.73
CA PRO A 10 -11.34 18.93 -2.76
C PRO A 10 -11.42 17.55 -3.41
N LEU A 11 -10.86 16.53 -2.73
CA LEU A 11 -10.87 15.13 -3.18
C LEU A 11 -11.83 14.24 -2.38
N GLU A 12 -12.41 14.77 -1.29
CA GLU A 12 -13.25 14.01 -0.36
C GLU A 12 -14.27 14.93 0.34
N GLY A 13 -15.31 14.35 0.95
CA GLY A 13 -16.33 15.08 1.72
C GLY A 13 -17.42 15.77 0.88
N PHE A 14 -18.18 16.66 1.52
CA PHE A 14 -19.36 17.30 0.93
C PHE A 14 -19.03 18.17 -0.29
N LEU A 15 -17.98 19.00 -0.19
CA LEU A 15 -17.54 19.90 -1.27
C LEU A 15 -17.05 19.13 -2.52
N TYR A 16 -16.44 17.96 -2.33
CA TYR A 16 -16.13 17.07 -3.45
C TYR A 16 -17.41 16.51 -4.10
N LYS A 17 -18.40 16.11 -3.29
CA LYS A 17 -19.65 15.52 -3.77
C LYS A 17 -20.54 16.52 -4.52
N THR A 18 -20.43 17.82 -4.23
CA THR A 18 -21.14 18.91 -4.95
C THR A 18 -20.28 19.52 -6.07
N ILE A 19 -19.18 20.19 -5.72
CA ILE A 19 -18.34 20.97 -6.65
C ILE A 19 -17.36 20.06 -7.41
N GLY A 20 -16.75 19.10 -6.72
CA GLY A 20 -15.82 18.14 -7.34
C GLY A 20 -16.47 17.35 -8.47
N LYS A 21 -17.69 16.83 -8.25
CA LYS A 21 -18.51 16.20 -9.29
C LYS A 21 -18.81 17.12 -10.47
N LEU A 22 -19.23 18.36 -10.22
CA LEU A 22 -19.57 19.33 -11.28
C LEU A 22 -18.36 19.68 -12.15
N MET A 23 -17.17 19.81 -11.55
CA MET A 23 -15.90 20.07 -12.23
C MET A 23 -15.24 18.82 -12.83
N GLY A 24 -15.86 17.64 -12.71
CA GLY A 24 -15.32 16.37 -13.18
C GLY A 24 -14.02 15.94 -12.48
N ILE A 25 -13.78 16.43 -11.27
CA ILE A 25 -12.58 16.15 -10.47
C ILE A 25 -12.77 14.82 -9.75
N LYS A 26 -11.79 13.92 -9.85
CA LYS A 26 -11.67 12.68 -9.07
C LYS A 26 -10.25 12.52 -8.53
N PRO A 27 -10.02 11.74 -7.45
CA PRO A 27 -8.67 11.29 -7.08
C PRO A 27 -8.01 10.56 -8.26
N SER A 28 -6.68 10.66 -8.40
CA SER A 28 -5.95 9.88 -9.39
C SER A 28 -5.70 8.45 -8.90
N GLU A 29 -5.67 7.49 -9.83
CA GLU A 29 -5.38 6.07 -9.55
C GLU A 29 -3.89 5.84 -9.27
N GLN A 30 -3.01 6.64 -9.88
CA GLN A 30 -1.56 6.55 -9.68
C GLN A 30 -1.07 7.27 -8.42
N ASP A 31 -1.80 8.31 -7.97
CA ASP A 31 -1.42 9.16 -6.85
C ASP A 31 -2.69 9.70 -6.14
N PRO A 32 -3.12 9.09 -5.02
CA PRO A 32 -4.37 9.46 -4.35
C PRO A 32 -4.31 10.83 -3.65
N GLU A 33 -3.16 11.51 -3.67
CA GLU A 33 -2.95 12.85 -3.15
C GLU A 33 -3.14 13.95 -4.21
N THR A 34 -3.37 13.58 -5.47
CA THR A 34 -3.68 14.47 -6.59
C THR A 34 -4.97 14.10 -7.29
N CYS A 35 -5.54 15.06 -8.05
CA CYS A 35 -6.69 14.80 -8.90
C CYS A 35 -6.27 14.29 -10.27
N ASN A 36 -7.18 13.59 -10.96
CA ASN A 36 -6.96 13.05 -12.31
C ASN A 36 -6.35 14.10 -13.27
N LYS A 37 -6.96 15.31 -13.36
CA LYS A 37 -6.49 16.41 -14.22
C LYS A 37 -5.04 16.84 -13.97
N CYS A 38 -4.56 16.68 -12.74
CA CYS A 38 -3.20 17.04 -12.32
C CYS A 38 -2.21 15.86 -12.34
N ALA A 39 -2.70 14.63 -12.56
CA ALA A 39 -1.90 13.42 -12.67
C ALA A 39 -1.71 13.00 -14.13
N GLU A 40 -2.70 13.21 -15.01
CA GLU A 40 -2.60 13.01 -16.46
C GLU A 40 -1.46 13.83 -17.10
N THR A 41 -1.10 14.97 -16.51
CA THR A 41 0.08 15.80 -16.86
C THR A 41 1.41 15.28 -16.31
N LYS A 42 1.47 14.05 -15.80
CA LYS A 42 2.67 13.44 -15.18
C LYS A 42 3.05 12.08 -15.78
N THR A 43 2.31 11.60 -16.79
CA THR A 43 2.45 10.26 -17.38
C THR A 43 3.60 10.16 -18.39
N GLU A 44 4.79 10.68 -18.04
CA GLU A 44 6.04 10.44 -18.81
C GLU A 44 7.28 10.18 -17.93
N GLU A 45 7.18 10.16 -16.59
CA GLU A 45 8.36 9.87 -15.74
C GLU A 45 8.04 9.21 -14.39
N LYS A 46 7.56 7.95 -14.43
CA LYS A 46 7.88 6.92 -13.41
C LYS A 46 7.43 5.51 -13.81
N ALA A 47 8.13 4.93 -14.78
CA ALA A 47 8.18 3.47 -14.96
C ALA A 47 9.54 2.97 -14.42
N GLU A 48 9.69 2.93 -13.09
CA GLU A 48 10.90 2.38 -12.46
C GLU A 48 10.53 1.28 -11.46
N VAL A 49 10.66 0.06 -11.97
CA VAL A 49 11.04 -1.20 -11.33
C VAL A 49 11.25 -1.15 -9.81
N LYS A 50 10.47 -1.96 -9.07
CA LYS A 50 10.96 -2.62 -7.86
C LYS A 50 10.34 -4.00 -7.69
N ALA A 51 10.91 -4.96 -8.40
CA ALA A 51 10.69 -6.39 -8.20
C ALA A 51 12.05 -7.12 -8.27
N GLU A 52 13.00 -6.67 -7.45
CA GLU A 52 14.17 -7.46 -7.09
C GLU A 52 13.82 -8.31 -5.88
N GLU A 53 13.49 -9.58 -6.11
CA GLU A 53 13.65 -10.64 -5.11
C GLU A 53 14.60 -11.69 -5.71
N PRO A 54 15.80 -11.90 -5.11
CA PRO A 54 16.75 -12.88 -5.61
C PRO A 54 16.25 -14.31 -5.35
N VAL A 55 16.22 -15.12 -6.40
CA VAL A 55 15.76 -16.51 -6.34
C VAL A 55 16.93 -17.51 -6.23
N VAL A 56 16.70 -18.55 -5.41
CA VAL A 56 17.45 -19.82 -5.24
C VAL A 56 18.81 -19.77 -4.48
N PRO A 57 19.30 -20.88 -3.86
CA PRO A 57 18.79 -22.26 -3.91
C PRO A 57 18.79 -23.15 -2.62
N ALA A 58 17.95 -24.21 -2.69
CA ALA A 58 18.20 -25.62 -2.31
C ALA A 58 18.34 -26.12 -0.83
N ALA A 59 18.12 -27.45 -0.74
CA ALA A 59 18.30 -28.40 0.38
C ALA A 59 17.35 -28.23 1.60
N GLU A 60 16.37 -29.11 1.84
CA GLU A 60 16.46 -30.56 2.17
C GLU A 60 17.17 -30.89 3.49
N THR A 61 16.41 -31.01 4.58
CA THR A 61 16.57 -32.12 5.56
C THR A 61 15.37 -32.25 6.52
N LYS A 62 14.72 -33.43 6.51
CA LYS A 62 14.18 -34.10 7.71
C LYS A 62 15.36 -34.87 8.35
N PRO A 63 15.38 -35.21 9.66
CA PRO A 63 14.24 -35.70 10.46
C PRO A 63 14.24 -35.08 11.91
N GLU A 64 13.71 -35.62 13.03
CA GLU A 64 13.03 -36.89 13.37
C GLU A 64 12.15 -36.78 14.66
N LEU A 65 12.16 -37.84 15.48
CA LEU A 65 11.81 -38.04 16.90
C LEU A 65 12.18 -36.87 17.86
N SER A 66 11.69 -36.72 19.09
CA SER A 66 10.66 -37.35 19.96
C SER A 66 11.06 -37.01 21.41
N SER A 67 10.12 -37.20 22.34
CA SER A 67 10.35 -37.61 23.74
C SER A 67 10.42 -36.56 24.86
N GLU A 68 9.75 -36.98 25.95
CA GLU A 68 10.03 -36.76 27.37
C GLU A 68 9.46 -35.53 28.12
N GLU A 69 8.45 -35.86 28.92
CA GLU A 69 7.95 -35.13 30.08
C GLU A 69 9.05 -34.89 31.13
N LYS A 70 8.99 -33.75 31.84
CA LYS A 70 9.15 -33.79 33.30
C LYS A 70 8.41 -32.65 34.00
N VAL A 71 7.69 -33.02 35.06
CA VAL A 71 7.03 -32.13 36.01
C VAL A 71 8.04 -31.59 37.02
N GLU A 72 7.98 -30.30 37.35
CA GLU A 72 8.49 -29.79 38.64
C GLU A 72 7.68 -28.55 39.07
N GLU A 73 6.62 -28.77 39.86
CA GLU A 73 5.85 -27.69 40.51
C GLU A 73 6.56 -27.29 41.81
N ASN A 74 7.08 -26.06 41.83
CA ASN A 74 7.76 -25.50 43.00
C ASN A 74 6.72 -25.08 44.06
N LYS A 75 6.65 -25.80 45.18
CA LYS A 75 5.76 -25.46 46.29
C LYS A 75 6.54 -25.07 47.55
N LEU A 76 6.24 -23.85 47.99
CA LEU A 76 6.73 -23.16 49.18
C LEU A 76 6.21 -23.79 50.49
#